data_AF-A0AAQ3KXQ5-F1
#
_entry.id   AF-A0AAQ3KXQ5-F1
#
_cell.length_a   1.000
_cell.length_b   1.000
_cell.length_c   1.000
_cell.angle_alpha   90.00
_cell.angle_beta   90.00
_cell.angle_gamma   90.00
#
_symmetry.space_group_name_H-M   'P 1'
#
loop_
_entity.id
_entity.type
_entity.pdbx_description
1 polymer ?
#
loop_
_entity_poly.entity_id
_entity_poly.type
_entity_poly.pdbx_seq_one_letter_code
_entity_poly.pdbx_strand_id
1 'polypeptide(L)'
;MASSFLAAAKPFLHPSHPRTPHPPSPSLLSGGPSIHWSLPASRRSAALRVRALKWEPSKVAPQADRVLIRLEELPEKSAGGVLLPKSAVKFERYLMGEILSVGSDVTEVEAGKKVLFSDISAYEVDLGTDTKHCFCKAGDLLAVVE
;
A
#
# COMPACT_ATOMS: atom_id res chain seq x y z
N MET A 1 -32.00 -1.26 54.22
CA MET A 1 -32.99 -1.95 53.37
C MET A 1 -32.43 -1.90 51.94
N ALA A 2 -31.74 -2.96 51.51
CA ALA A 2 -32.22 -3.96 50.52
C ALA A 2 -32.49 -3.30 49.14
N SER A 3 -31.93 -3.72 48.01
CA SER A 3 -31.65 -5.08 47.58
C SER A 3 -30.70 -5.13 46.37
N SER A 4 -29.80 -6.09 46.43
CA SER A 4 -29.03 -6.71 45.36
C SER A 4 -29.88 -7.28 44.22
N PHE A 5 -29.44 -7.10 42.96
CA PHE A 5 -29.78 -8.00 41.87
C PHE A 5 -28.51 -8.39 41.11
N LEU A 6 -27.99 -9.57 41.48
CA LEU A 6 -27.02 -10.34 40.73
C LEU A 6 -27.76 -11.05 39.59
N ALA A 7 -27.43 -10.71 38.34
CA ALA A 7 -27.87 -11.48 37.18
C ALA A 7 -26.81 -12.52 36.83
N ALA A 8 -27.06 -13.77 37.20
CA ALA A 8 -26.29 -14.94 36.78
C ALA A 8 -27.15 -15.80 35.85
N ALA A 9 -26.65 -16.10 34.64
CA ALA A 9 -26.99 -17.24 33.77
C ALA A 9 -26.16 -17.06 32.46
N LYS A 10 -25.49 -18.03 31.83
CA LYS A 10 -25.66 -19.48 31.68
C LYS A 10 -24.28 -20.10 31.35
N PRO A 11 -23.91 -21.29 31.86
CA PRO A 11 -22.74 -22.01 31.36
C PRO A 11 -23.11 -22.72 30.05
N PHE A 12 -22.44 -22.35 28.96
CA PHE A 12 -22.52 -23.11 27.71
C PHE A 12 -21.75 -24.43 27.89
N LEU A 13 -22.50 -25.50 28.10
CA LEU A 13 -22.02 -26.87 28.06
C LEU A 13 -21.97 -27.37 26.60
N HIS A 14 -20.75 -27.71 26.17
CA HIS A 14 -20.34 -28.74 25.18
C HIS A 14 -20.89 -28.70 23.73
N PRO A 15 -20.04 -29.03 22.75
CA PRO A 15 -19.99 -30.43 22.30
C PRO A 15 -18.56 -31.01 22.21
N SER A 16 -18.50 -32.29 22.58
CA SER A 16 -17.40 -33.25 22.42
C SER A 16 -16.65 -33.15 21.09
N HIS A 17 -15.32 -33.15 21.17
CA HIS A 17 -14.44 -33.45 20.04
C HIS A 17 -14.76 -34.83 19.45
N PRO A 18 -14.86 -34.97 18.11
CA PRO A 18 -14.97 -36.27 17.48
C PRO A 18 -13.65 -37.04 17.61
N ARG A 19 -13.75 -38.29 18.07
CA ARG A 19 -12.66 -39.27 18.15
C ARG A 19 -12.01 -39.43 16.77
N THR A 20 -10.69 -39.36 16.74
CA THR A 20 -9.89 -39.77 15.58
C THR A 20 -10.04 -41.28 15.36
N PRO A 21 -10.33 -41.75 14.14
CA PRO A 21 -10.25 -43.17 13.82
C PRO A 21 -8.78 -43.57 13.67
N HIS A 22 -8.40 -44.63 14.37
CA HIS A 22 -7.11 -45.30 14.27
C HIS A 22 -6.99 -45.95 12.87
N PRO A 23 -5.81 -45.98 12.25
CA PRO A 23 -5.62 -46.69 10.99
C PRO A 23 -5.72 -48.21 11.22
N PRO A 24 -6.34 -48.98 10.30
CA PRO A 24 -6.27 -50.43 10.36
C PRO A 24 -4.87 -50.91 9.97
N SER A 25 -4.37 -51.90 10.72
CA SER A 25 -3.18 -52.69 10.41
C SER A 25 -3.36 -53.45 9.08
N PRO A 26 -2.34 -53.49 8.19
CA PRO A 26 -2.48 -54.21 6.94
C PRO A 26 -2.22 -55.70 7.16
N SER A 27 -3.26 -56.52 7.05
CA SER A 27 -3.14 -57.96 6.85
C SER A 27 -2.78 -58.24 5.39
N LEU A 28 -1.71 -59.01 5.22
CA LEU A 28 -1.24 -59.62 3.99
C LEU A 28 -2.39 -60.34 3.28
N LEU A 29 -2.69 -59.99 2.03
CA LEU A 29 -3.15 -60.98 1.06
C LEU A 29 -2.82 -60.54 -0.38
N SER A 30 -2.44 -61.56 -1.13
CA SER A 30 -1.92 -61.62 -2.49
C SER A 30 -2.86 -61.14 -3.60
N GLY A 31 -2.29 -60.44 -4.59
CA GLY A 31 -2.67 -60.58 -6.00
C GLY A 31 -3.67 -59.57 -6.58
N GLY A 32 -3.18 -58.65 -7.41
CA GLY A 32 -4.00 -57.77 -8.28
C GLY A 32 -3.13 -56.75 -9.03
N PRO A 33 -3.48 -56.36 -10.27
CA PRO A 33 -2.54 -55.79 -11.24
C PRO A 33 -2.13 -54.34 -10.93
N SER A 34 -0.88 -54.03 -11.25
CA SER A 34 -0.20 -52.76 -11.04
C SER A 34 -0.75 -51.65 -11.93
N ILE A 35 -1.79 -50.95 -11.45
CA ILE A 35 -2.15 -49.62 -11.95
C ILE A 35 -1.29 -48.60 -11.20
N HIS A 36 -0.08 -48.34 -11.68
CA HIS A 36 0.69 -47.21 -11.20
C HIS A 36 0.24 -45.95 -11.96
N TRP A 37 -0.31 -45.00 -11.22
CA TRP A 37 -0.64 -43.68 -11.73
C TRP A 37 0.67 -42.91 -11.95
N SER A 38 1.03 -42.69 -13.22
CA SER A 38 2.10 -41.78 -13.58
C SER A 38 1.56 -40.35 -13.48
N LEU A 39 1.97 -39.61 -12.44
CA LEU A 39 1.82 -38.15 -12.39
C LEU A 39 2.54 -37.56 -13.60
N PRO A 40 1.89 -36.81 -14.49
CA PRO A 40 2.60 -35.99 -15.44
C PRO A 40 3.28 -34.84 -14.68
N ALA A 41 4.48 -35.10 -14.19
CA ALA A 41 5.37 -34.12 -13.60
C ALA A 41 5.98 -33.27 -14.72
N SER A 42 5.19 -32.39 -15.31
CA SER A 42 5.71 -31.13 -15.86
C SER A 42 4.54 -30.22 -16.23
N ARG A 43 3.79 -29.78 -15.21
CA ARG A 43 3.00 -28.57 -15.38
C ARG A 43 4.02 -27.43 -15.40
N ARG A 44 4.54 -27.10 -16.58
CA ARG A 44 5.34 -25.90 -16.83
C ARG A 44 4.45 -24.71 -16.50
N SER A 45 4.40 -24.32 -15.23
CA SER A 45 3.79 -23.06 -14.82
C SER A 45 4.70 -21.96 -15.36
N ALA A 46 4.36 -21.42 -16.53
CA ALA A 46 4.90 -20.17 -16.98
C ALA A 46 4.41 -19.09 -16.00
N ALA A 47 5.19 -18.88 -14.94
CA ALA A 47 4.95 -17.78 -14.02
C ALA A 47 5.20 -16.49 -14.80
N LEU A 48 4.13 -15.78 -15.14
CA LEU A 48 4.19 -14.43 -15.69
C LEU A 48 4.89 -13.54 -14.67
N ARG A 49 6.15 -13.20 -14.93
CA ARG A 49 6.88 -12.20 -14.16
C ARG A 49 6.38 -10.83 -14.60
N VAL A 50 5.38 -10.31 -13.90
CA VAL A 50 4.98 -8.91 -14.04
C VAL A 50 6.09 -8.05 -13.44
N ARG A 51 6.79 -7.28 -14.28
CA ARG A 51 7.71 -6.23 -13.81
C ARG A 51 6.92 -4.93 -13.67
N ALA A 52 6.99 -4.30 -12.51
CA ALA A 52 6.55 -2.92 -12.36
C ALA A 52 7.40 -2.04 -13.31
N LEU A 53 6.74 -1.32 -14.21
CA LEU A 53 7.41 -0.40 -15.11
C LEU A 53 7.81 0.83 -14.29
N LYS A 54 9.11 0.94 -13.98
CA LYS A 54 9.69 2.12 -13.34
C LYS A 54 9.88 3.19 -14.41
N TRP A 55 9.27 4.35 -14.21
CA TRP A 55 9.44 5.48 -15.10
C TRP A 55 10.32 6.54 -14.41
N GLU A 56 11.24 7.14 -15.15
CA GLU A 56 12.03 8.24 -14.59
C GLU A 56 11.18 9.51 -14.56
N PRO A 57 11.13 10.24 -13.44
CA PRO A 57 10.27 11.41 -13.31
C PRO A 57 10.64 12.52 -14.32
N SER A 58 11.92 12.63 -14.70
CA SER A 58 12.37 13.57 -15.74
C SER A 58 11.83 13.24 -17.15
N LYS A 59 11.36 12.01 -17.39
CA LYS A 59 10.74 11.59 -18.66
C LYS A 59 9.22 11.72 -18.64
N VAL A 60 8.63 12.20 -17.54
CA VAL A 60 7.19 12.42 -17.42
C VAL A 60 6.88 13.86 -17.80
N ALA A 61 6.12 14.04 -18.88
CA ALA A 61 5.63 15.36 -19.28
C ALA A 61 4.13 15.46 -18.93
N PRO A 62 3.76 16.25 -17.91
CA PRO A 62 2.35 16.53 -17.63
C PRO A 62 1.67 17.17 -18.84
N GLN A 63 0.39 16.85 -19.03
CA GLN A 63 -0.42 17.38 -20.13
C GLN A 63 -1.31 18.53 -19.64
N ALA A 64 -1.66 19.44 -20.54
CA ALA A 64 -2.49 20.61 -20.29
C ALA A 64 -1.93 21.53 -19.19
N ASP A 65 -2.75 21.88 -18.20
CA ASP A 65 -2.48 22.79 -17.09
C ASP A 65 -1.85 22.10 -15.87
N ARG A 66 -1.34 20.87 -16.02
CA ARG A 66 -0.82 20.07 -14.91
C ARG A 66 0.65 20.32 -14.65
N VAL A 67 1.05 20.16 -13.39
CA VAL A 67 2.41 20.29 -12.91
C VAL A 67 2.77 19.03 -12.13
N LEU A 68 3.95 18.48 -12.40
CA LEU A 68 4.50 17.35 -11.65
C LEU A 68 5.37 17.88 -10.51
N ILE A 69 5.02 17.49 -9.30
CA ILE A 69 5.69 17.95 -8.07
C ILE A 69 6.27 16.74 -7.36
N ARG A 70 7.52 16.87 -6.92
CA ARG A 70 8.15 15.95 -5.97
C ARG A 70 7.84 16.41 -4.55
N LEU A 71 7.23 15.54 -3.77
CA LEU A 71 6.92 15.83 -2.38
C LEU A 71 8.20 15.78 -1.53
N GLU A 72 8.37 16.78 -0.67
CA GLU A 72 9.45 16.78 0.31
C GLU A 72 9.17 15.73 1.40
N GLU A 73 10.21 15.00 1.80
CA GLU A 73 10.07 13.98 2.83
C GLU A 73 10.01 14.64 4.21
N LEU A 74 9.01 14.25 5.00
CA LEU A 74 8.80 14.83 6.32
C LEU A 74 9.83 14.33 7.33
N PRO A 75 10.34 15.22 8.20
CA PRO A 75 11.24 14.80 9.27
C PRO A 75 10.51 13.86 10.25
N GLU A 76 11.13 12.74 10.59
CA GLU A 76 10.57 11.78 11.56
C GLU A 76 10.57 12.32 13.00
N LYS A 77 11.38 13.34 13.26
CA LYS A 77 11.52 13.98 14.58
C LYS A 77 10.95 15.39 14.52
N SER A 78 10.13 15.72 15.52
CA SER A 78 9.71 17.09 15.76
C SER A 78 10.92 17.97 16.14
N ALA A 79 10.81 19.29 15.97
CA ALA A 79 11.82 20.27 16.37
C ALA A 79 12.28 20.11 17.84
N GLY A 80 11.40 19.59 18.71
CA GLY A 80 11.71 19.29 20.11
C GLY A 80 12.43 17.94 20.36
N GLY A 81 12.82 17.21 19.32
CA GLY A 81 13.56 15.94 19.43
C GLY A 81 12.69 14.70 19.71
N VAL A 82 11.36 14.85 19.75
CA VAL A 82 10.41 13.75 19.95
C VAL A 82 10.19 12.99 18.64
N LEU A 83 10.27 11.65 18.70
CA LEU A 83 9.95 10.78 17.56
C LEU A 83 8.44 10.77 17.32
N LEU A 84 8.01 11.15 16.12
CA LEU A 84 6.60 11.20 15.76
C LEU A 84 6.11 9.84 15.25
N PRO A 85 4.88 9.41 15.61
CA PRO A 85 4.28 8.24 14.99
C PRO A 85 3.96 8.52 13.51
N LYS A 86 4.06 7.49 12.67
CA LYS A 86 3.79 7.60 11.22
C LYS A 86 2.38 8.13 10.88
N SER A 87 1.43 8.08 11.81
CA SER A 87 0.09 8.65 11.66
C SER A 87 0.06 10.17 11.87
N ALA A 88 0.86 10.73 12.77
CA ALA A 88 0.93 12.16 13.02
C ALA A 88 1.54 12.91 11.82
N VAL A 89 2.57 12.31 11.21
CA VAL A 89 3.27 12.84 10.03
C VAL A 89 2.34 12.97 8.81
N LYS A 90 1.24 12.21 8.75
CA LYS A 90 0.27 12.31 7.64
C LYS A 90 -0.61 13.57 7.70
N PHE A 91 -0.84 14.13 8.88
CA PHE A 91 -1.64 15.35 9.07
C PHE A 91 -0.81 16.59 8.82
N GLU A 92 0.48 16.52 9.14
CA GLU A 92 1.45 17.57 8.85
C GLU A 92 2.04 17.43 7.44
N ARG A 93 1.40 16.67 6.53
CA ARG A 93 1.89 16.53 5.15
C ARG A 93 2.04 17.93 4.56
N TYR A 94 3.26 18.45 4.60
CA TYR A 94 3.49 19.80 4.18
C TYR A 94 3.10 19.85 2.72
N LEU A 95 2.21 20.78 2.45
CA LEU A 95 1.72 21.20 1.16
C LEU A 95 2.85 21.82 0.31
N MET A 96 4.11 21.39 0.50
CA MET A 96 5.31 21.92 -0.12
C MET A 96 6.01 20.85 -0.92
N GLY A 97 6.51 21.23 -2.09
CA GLY A 97 7.27 20.33 -2.95
C GLY A 97 8.04 21.09 -4.00
N GLU A 98 8.88 20.36 -4.74
CA GLU A 98 9.69 20.90 -5.83
C GLU A 98 9.06 20.53 -7.17
N ILE A 99 8.95 21.50 -8.08
CA ILE A 99 8.44 21.26 -9.42
C ILE A 99 9.51 20.53 -10.24
N LEU A 100 9.18 19.35 -10.76
CA LEU A 100 10.06 18.62 -11.68
C LEU A 100 9.81 18.98 -13.14
N SER A 101 8.54 19.10 -13.51
CA SER A 101 8.14 19.39 -14.89
C SER A 101 6.79 20.07 -14.94
N VAL A 102 6.62 20.93 -15.94
CA VAL A 102 5.45 21.78 -16.13
C VAL A 102 4.74 21.38 -17.43
N GLY A 103 3.41 21.43 -17.43
CA GLY A 103 2.60 21.13 -18.61
C GLY A 103 2.69 22.22 -19.66
N SER A 104 2.22 21.93 -20.88
CA SER A 104 2.31 22.85 -22.02
C SER A 104 1.60 24.18 -21.81
N ASP A 105 0.54 24.20 -21.00
CA ASP A 105 -0.39 25.32 -20.92
C ASP A 105 -0.08 26.24 -19.73
N VAL A 106 0.98 25.94 -18.97
CA VAL A 106 1.35 26.65 -17.75
C VAL A 106 2.58 27.51 -18.01
N THR A 107 2.44 28.84 -17.92
CA THR A 107 3.54 29.80 -18.17
C THR A 107 4.03 30.49 -16.88
N GLU A 108 3.27 30.39 -15.80
CA GLU A 108 3.50 31.17 -14.57
C GLU A 108 4.58 30.57 -13.66
N VAL A 109 4.92 29.30 -13.85
CA VAL A 109 5.78 28.52 -12.94
C VAL A 109 6.88 27.80 -13.71
N GLU A 110 8.06 27.72 -13.09
CA GLU A 110 9.25 27.12 -13.67
C GLU A 110 9.63 25.84 -12.93
N ALA A 111 10.29 24.91 -13.63
CA ALA A 111 10.85 23.71 -13.01
C ALA A 111 12.00 24.08 -12.05
N GLY A 112 12.14 23.33 -10.96
CA GLY A 112 13.15 23.51 -9.91
C GLY A 112 12.74 24.47 -8.79
N LYS A 113 11.58 25.12 -8.86
CA LYS A 113 11.08 25.98 -7.78
C LYS A 113 10.34 25.18 -6.71
N LYS A 114 10.45 25.64 -5.46
CA LYS A 114 9.63 25.14 -4.36
C LYS A 114 8.28 25.83 -4.37
N VAL A 115 7.21 25.08 -4.23
CA VAL A 115 5.83 25.60 -4.27
C VAL A 115 4.99 25.04 -3.15
N LEU A 116 4.02 25.85 -2.72
CA LEU A 116 2.92 25.46 -1.87
C LEU A 116 1.69 25.15 -2.72
N PHE A 117 0.96 24.06 -2.44
CA PHE A 117 -0.21 23.63 -3.22
C PHE A 117 -1.29 23.01 -2.35
N SER A 118 -2.55 23.02 -2.76
CA SER A 118 -3.63 22.36 -2.00
C SER A 118 -3.61 20.84 -2.17
N ASP A 119 -3.88 20.09 -1.09
CA ASP A 119 -4.00 18.62 -1.12
C ASP A 119 -5.26 18.12 -1.84
N ILE A 120 -6.28 18.97 -1.99
CA ILE A 120 -7.58 18.61 -2.57
C ILE A 120 -7.45 18.10 -4.01
N SER A 121 -6.50 18.63 -4.77
CA SER A 121 -6.28 18.29 -6.18
C SER A 121 -4.95 17.59 -6.46
N ALA A 122 -4.24 17.20 -5.40
CA ALA A 122 -2.97 16.50 -5.51
C ALA A 122 -3.18 15.01 -5.77
N TYR A 123 -2.92 14.57 -7.00
CA TYR A 123 -2.99 13.15 -7.36
C TYR A 123 -1.64 12.49 -7.11
N GLU A 124 -1.52 11.72 -6.03
CA GLU A 124 -0.31 10.94 -5.71
C GLU A 124 -0.09 9.83 -6.75
N VAL A 125 1.13 9.76 -7.30
CA VAL A 125 1.54 8.76 -8.30
C VAL A 125 2.89 8.17 -7.93
N ASP A 126 2.96 6.84 -7.98
CA ASP A 126 4.20 6.09 -7.78
C ASP A 126 4.89 5.84 -9.12
N LEU A 127 5.97 6.58 -9.38
CA LEU A 127 6.77 6.41 -10.61
C LEU A 127 7.83 5.30 -10.50
N GLY A 128 7.82 4.52 -9.40
CA GLY A 128 8.83 3.49 -9.11
C GLY A 128 10.14 4.04 -8.53
N THR A 129 10.11 5.29 -8.10
CA THR A 129 11.13 5.96 -7.26
C THR A 129 10.76 5.84 -5.78
N ASP A 130 11.74 5.99 -4.89
CA ASP A 130 11.50 5.98 -3.45
C ASP A 130 10.81 7.28 -2.97
N THR A 131 10.86 8.33 -3.79
CA THR A 131 10.22 9.61 -3.54
C THR A 131 8.79 9.62 -4.05
N LYS A 132 7.89 10.24 -3.27
CA LYS A 132 6.50 10.43 -3.66
C LYS A 132 6.36 11.61 -4.63
N HIS A 133 5.51 11.43 -5.62
CA HIS A 133 5.21 12.45 -6.60
C HIS A 133 3.72 12.71 -6.62
N CYS A 134 3.33 13.92 -6.97
CA CYS A 134 1.95 14.25 -7.24
C CYS A 134 1.79 15.09 -8.50
N PHE A 135 0.62 14.97 -9.13
CA PHE A 135 0.17 15.91 -10.13
C PHE A 135 -0.81 16.89 -9.50
N CYS A 136 -0.56 18.18 -9.71
CA CYS A 136 -1.46 19.26 -9.32
C CYS A 136 -1.79 20.10 -10.56
N LYS A 137 -2.91 20.81 -10.55
CA LYS A 137 -3.16 21.84 -11.57
C LYS A 137 -2.45 23.13 -11.20
N ALA A 138 -2.10 23.94 -12.20
CA ALA A 138 -1.50 25.25 -11.98
C ALA A 138 -2.38 26.16 -11.10
N GLY A 139 -3.70 26.13 -11.29
CA GLY A 139 -4.65 26.95 -10.50
C GLY A 139 -4.75 26.58 -9.01
N ASP A 140 -4.22 25.43 -8.60
CA ASP A 140 -4.22 24.98 -7.20
C ASP A 140 -2.88 25.21 -6.49
N LEU A 141 -1.91 25.83 -7.19
CA LEU A 141 -0.67 26.32 -6.60
C LEU A 141 -0.98 27.59 -5.82
N LEU A 142 -0.64 27.59 -4.53
CA LEU A 142 -0.93 28.67 -3.60
C LEU A 142 0.17 29.74 -3.60
N ALA A 143 1.44 29.31 -3.62
CA ALA A 143 2.58 30.22 -3.58
C ALA A 143 3.87 29.55 -4.09
N VAL A 144 4.81 30.36 -4.57
CA VAL A 144 6.21 29.97 -4.80
C VAL A 144 7.03 30.38 -3.57
N VAL A 145 7.90 29.49 -3.11
CA VAL A 145 8.82 29.75 -1.99
C VAL A 145 10.21 30.03 -2.57
N GLU A 146 10.72 31.24 -2.34
CA GLU A 146 12.09 31.69 -2.72
C GLU A 146 13.08 31.54 -1.56
#